data_AF-A0A2K0TRR7-F1
#
_entry.id   AF-A0A2K0TRR7-F1
#
_cell.length_a   1.000
_cell.length_b   1.000
_cell.length_c   1.000
_cell.angle_alpha   90.00
_cell.angle_beta   90.00
_cell.angle_gamma   90.00
#
_symmetry.space_group_name_H-M   'P 1'
#
loop_
_entity.id
_entity.type
_entity.pdbx_description
1 polymer ?
#
loop_
_entity_poly.entity_id
_entity_poly.type
_entity_poly.pdbx_seq_one_letter_code
_entity_poly.pdbx_strand_id
1 'polypeptide(L)'
;MPQAVADRDTMSLRDIQRSMKKDPDGHGISSLGYDGVLRTFDNDRNILDAVGLNPTQIREYYHGLPMPERLLTADGRNVSRWDMLHPDAENIPKQFTEENRAKIQAYNDELERRGVACCVPDKPATA
;
A
#
# COMPACT_ATOMS: atom_id res chain seq x y z
N MET A 1 18.17 -7.62 21.60
CA MET A 1 16.98 -8.40 21.20
C MET A 1 16.75 -8.26 19.69
N PRO A 2 17.10 -9.24 18.83
CA PRO A 2 16.86 -9.15 17.38
C PRO A 2 16.01 -10.32 16.84
N GLN A 3 14.85 -10.61 17.44
CA GLN A 3 13.98 -11.71 16.97
C GLN A 3 12.90 -11.26 15.96
N ALA A 4 12.61 -9.96 15.81
CA ALA A 4 11.52 -9.48 14.96
C ALA A 4 11.83 -9.48 13.44
N VAL A 5 13.11 -9.55 13.06
CA VAL A 5 13.53 -9.49 11.64
C VAL A 5 13.51 -10.85 10.95
N ALA A 6 13.74 -11.95 11.68
CA ALA A 6 13.80 -13.29 11.10
C ALA A 6 12.41 -13.87 10.77
N ASP A 7 11.37 -13.46 11.50
CA ASP A 7 10.03 -14.03 11.37
C ASP A 7 9.32 -13.54 10.08
N ARG A 8 9.59 -12.31 9.67
CA ARG A 8 8.96 -11.69 8.48
C ARG A 8 9.45 -12.25 7.15
N ASP A 9 10.61 -12.90 7.13
CA ASP A 9 11.13 -13.56 5.92
C ASP A 9 10.36 -14.84 5.58
N THR A 10 9.76 -15.49 6.58
CA THR A 10 8.94 -16.70 6.43
C THR A 10 7.45 -16.42 6.37
N MET A 11 7.02 -15.19 6.69
CA MET A 11 5.62 -14.79 6.64
C MET A 11 5.12 -14.62 5.21
N SER A 12 3.84 -14.95 5.01
CA SER A 12 3.15 -14.64 3.76
C SER A 12 2.98 -13.12 3.62
N LEU A 13 2.86 -12.63 2.37
CA LEU A 13 2.55 -11.22 2.12
C LEU A 13 1.28 -10.76 2.87
N ARG A 14 0.28 -11.64 2.96
CA ARG A 14 -1.00 -11.36 3.65
C ARG A 14 -0.79 -11.12 5.15
N ASP A 15 0.06 -11.91 5.79
CA ASP A 15 0.32 -11.76 7.23
C ASP A 15 1.11 -10.49 7.52
N ILE A 16 2.07 -10.16 6.64
CA ILE A 16 2.79 -8.88 6.70
C ILE A 16 1.78 -7.72 6.62
N GLN A 17 0.92 -7.68 5.59
CA GLN A 17 -0.09 -6.64 5.41
C GLN A 17 -1.06 -6.51 6.60
N ARG A 18 -1.38 -7.61 7.28
CA ARG A 18 -2.21 -7.61 8.49
C ARG A 18 -1.49 -7.04 9.71
N SER A 19 -0.17 -7.23 9.79
CA SER A 19 0.65 -6.76 10.91
C SER A 19 1.05 -5.28 10.83
N MET A 20 1.00 -4.68 9.63
CA MET A 20 1.41 -3.29 9.42
C MET A 20 0.41 -2.29 10.01
N LYS A 21 0.92 -1.17 10.52
CA LYS A 21 0.06 -0.08 10.98
C LYS A 21 -0.74 0.50 9.82
N LYS A 22 -2.02 0.80 10.08
CA LYS A 22 -2.93 1.42 9.11
C LYS A 22 -3.40 2.75 9.65
N ASP A 23 -3.89 3.57 8.72
CA ASP A 23 -4.58 4.80 9.06
C ASP A 23 -5.81 4.48 9.91
N PRO A 24 -5.94 5.07 11.13
CA PRO A 24 -7.04 4.76 12.04
C PRO A 24 -8.41 5.14 11.46
N ASP A 25 -8.45 6.16 10.60
CA ASP A 25 -9.68 6.62 9.93
C ASP A 25 -10.03 5.79 8.69
N GLY A 26 -9.14 4.87 8.27
CA GLY A 26 -9.35 3.99 7.13
C GLY A 26 -9.25 4.68 5.76
N HIS A 27 -8.71 5.90 5.70
CA HIS A 27 -8.48 6.68 4.48
C HIS A 27 -7.07 6.54 3.92
N GLY A 28 -6.20 5.83 4.64
CA GLY A 28 -4.86 5.49 4.21
C GLY A 28 -4.80 4.48 3.07
N ILE A 29 -3.60 4.33 2.52
CA ILE A 29 -3.31 3.39 1.43
C ILE A 29 -2.05 2.58 1.74
N SER A 30 -1.91 1.43 1.09
CA SER A 30 -0.66 0.67 1.07
C SER A 30 -0.09 0.67 -0.35
N SER A 31 1.23 0.82 -0.48
CA SER A 31 1.89 0.80 -1.79
C SER A 31 3.27 0.18 -1.70
N LEU A 32 3.60 -0.63 -2.71
CA LEU A 32 4.92 -1.22 -2.90
C LEU A 32 5.76 -0.29 -3.78
N GLY A 33 6.86 0.22 -3.24
CA GLY A 33 7.84 1.01 -3.98
C GLY A 33 8.73 0.14 -4.87
N TYR A 34 9.37 0.76 -5.87
CA TYR A 34 10.36 0.13 -6.75
C TYR A 34 11.62 -0.32 -6.01
N ASP A 35 11.83 0.16 -4.79
CA ASP A 35 12.86 -0.27 -3.85
C ASP A 35 12.51 -1.60 -3.13
N GLY A 36 11.37 -2.22 -3.44
CA GLY A 36 10.92 -3.47 -2.84
C GLY A 36 10.35 -3.31 -1.42
N VAL A 37 10.09 -2.08 -0.98
CA VAL A 37 9.55 -1.80 0.36
C VAL A 37 8.05 -1.53 0.26
N LEU A 38 7.27 -2.30 1.01
CA LEU A 38 5.85 -2.07 1.22
C LEU A 38 5.65 -1.03 2.31
N ARG A 39 4.92 0.04 1.99
CA ARG A 39 4.63 1.14 2.91
C ARG A 39 3.14 1.30 3.10
N THR A 40 2.75 1.67 4.31
CA THR A 40 1.42 2.18 4.61
C THR A 40 1.50 3.68 4.80
N PHE A 41 0.51 4.37 4.26
CA PHE A 41 0.41 5.82 4.27
C PHE A 41 -0.92 6.24 4.87
N ASP A 42 -0.94 7.40 5.52
CA ASP A 42 -2.19 8.08 5.88
C ASP A 42 -2.81 8.79 4.67
N ASN A 43 -3.92 9.51 4.91
CA ASN A 43 -4.61 10.29 3.88
C ASN A 43 -3.73 11.39 3.26
N ASP A 44 -2.79 11.93 4.03
CA ASP A 44 -1.85 12.97 3.63
C ASP A 44 -0.51 12.39 3.11
N ARG A 45 -0.46 11.09 2.84
CA ARG A 45 0.73 10.40 2.33
C ARG A 45 1.94 10.45 3.26
N ASN A 46 1.72 10.67 4.56
CA ASN A 46 2.75 10.43 5.56
C ASN A 46 2.88 8.93 5.78
N ILE A 47 4.11 8.46 5.96
CA ILE A 47 4.39 7.04 6.16
C ILE A 47 4.03 6.64 7.60
N LEU A 48 3.16 5.63 7.73
CA LEU A 48 2.74 5.07 9.01
C LEU A 48 3.60 3.86 9.41
N ASP A 49 3.92 3.01 8.44
CA ASP A 49 4.78 1.84 8.62
C ASP A 49 5.46 1.45 7.30
N ALA A 50 6.56 0.72 7.41
CA ALA A 50 7.34 0.27 6.27
C ALA A 50 7.98 -1.10 6.55
N VAL A 51 7.89 -1.99 5.57
CA VAL A 51 8.44 -3.35 5.62
C VAL A 51 9.12 -3.67 4.30
N GLY A 52 10.38 -4.09 4.37
CA GLY A 52 11.13 -4.58 3.20
C GLY A 52 10.65 -5.96 2.84
N LEU A 53 10.16 -6.14 1.61
CA LEU A 53 9.71 -7.44 1.13
C LEU A 53 10.86 -8.19 0.48
N ASN A 54 10.87 -9.50 0.63
CA ASN A 54 11.76 -10.37 -0.14
C ASN A 54 11.24 -10.57 -1.58
N PRO A 55 12.07 -11.07 -2.52
CA PRO A 55 11.66 -11.25 -3.91
C PRO A 55 10.44 -12.16 -4.11
N THR A 56 10.22 -13.14 -3.23
CA THR A 56 9.05 -14.02 -3.30
C THR A 56 7.78 -13.27 -2.93
N GLN A 57 7.80 -12.50 -1.85
CA GLN A 57 6.68 -11.65 -1.42
C GLN A 57 6.36 -10.55 -2.45
N ILE A 58 7.37 -10.00 -3.12
CA ILE A 58 7.17 -9.04 -4.22
C ILE A 58 6.43 -9.71 -5.39
N ARG A 59 6.80 -10.94 -5.76
CA ARG A 59 6.08 -11.71 -6.79
C ARG A 59 4.64 -12.03 -6.36
N GLU A 60 4.43 -12.36 -5.09
CA GLU A 60 3.08 -12.57 -4.54
C GLU A 60 2.22 -11.31 -4.68
N TYR A 61 2.79 -10.11 -4.47
CA TYR A 61 2.07 -8.84 -4.61
C TYR A 61 1.52 -8.62 -6.01
N TYR A 62 2.25 -9.07 -7.04
CA TYR A 62 1.86 -8.98 -8.45
C TYR A 62 1.28 -10.28 -9.01
N HIS A 63 0.91 -11.26 -8.18
CA HIS A 63 0.41 -12.52 -8.67
C HIS A 63 -0.85 -12.33 -9.53
N GLY A 64 -0.75 -12.60 -10.84
CA GLY A 64 -1.82 -12.39 -11.81
C GLY A 64 -1.91 -10.97 -12.41
N LEU A 65 -0.95 -10.10 -12.11
CA LEU A 65 -0.84 -8.73 -12.63
C LEU A 65 0.50 -8.52 -13.35
N PRO A 66 0.58 -7.59 -14.32
CA PRO A 66 1.85 -7.24 -14.93
C PRO A 66 2.79 -6.61 -13.90
N MET A 67 3.94 -7.25 -13.69
CA MET A 67 4.96 -6.79 -12.76
C MET A 67 5.97 -5.88 -13.47
N PRO A 68 6.27 -4.68 -12.94
CA PRO A 68 7.30 -3.81 -13.49
C PRO A 68 8.68 -4.48 -13.51
N GLU A 69 9.44 -4.33 -14.60
CA GLU A 69 10.75 -4.97 -14.76
C GLU A 69 11.72 -4.63 -13.62
N ARG A 70 11.68 -3.39 -13.11
CA ARG A 70 12.54 -2.93 -12.00
C ARG A 70 12.35 -3.73 -10.71
N LEU A 71 11.17 -4.33 -10.52
CA LEU A 71 10.88 -5.12 -9.33
C LEU A 71 11.33 -6.58 -9.47
N LEU A 72 11.70 -7.04 -10.66
CA LEU A 72 12.10 -8.45 -10.89
C LEU A 72 13.34 -8.84 -10.09
N THR A 73 14.22 -7.85 -9.85
CA THR A 73 15.48 -8.01 -9.11
C THR A 73 15.48 -7.26 -7.78
N ALA A 74 14.36 -6.64 -7.38
CA ALA A 74 14.28 -5.87 -6.15
C ALA A 74 14.26 -6.78 -4.91
N ASP A 75 14.91 -6.33 -3.84
CA ASP A 75 14.86 -6.94 -2.51
C ASP A 75 14.86 -5.84 -1.45
N GLY A 76 13.67 -5.57 -0.89
CA GLY A 76 13.46 -4.49 0.07
C GLY A 76 14.13 -4.73 1.42
N ARG A 77 14.62 -5.94 1.70
CA ARG A 77 15.34 -6.26 2.94
C ARG A 77 16.72 -5.62 2.99
N ASN A 78 17.27 -5.25 1.82
CA ASN A 78 18.54 -4.56 1.71
C ASN A 78 18.42 -3.04 1.92
N VAL A 79 17.20 -2.51 2.05
CA VAL A 79 16.94 -1.08 2.27
C VAL A 79 17.11 -0.76 3.76
N SER A 80 17.85 0.31 4.06
CA SER A 80 18.06 0.72 5.44
C SER A 80 16.76 1.18 6.09
N ARG A 81 16.66 1.08 7.43
CA ARG A 81 15.47 1.55 8.15
C ARG A 81 15.18 3.04 7.92
N TRP A 82 16.22 3.84 7.70
CA TRP A 82 16.07 5.25 7.40
C TRP A 82 15.44 5.45 6.02
N ASP A 83 15.98 4.81 4.99
CA ASP A 83 15.50 4.93 3.60
C ASP A 83 14.09 4.34 3.42
N MET A 84 13.74 3.33 4.23
CA MET A 84 12.36 2.83 4.30
C MET A 84 11.34 3.93 4.65
N LEU A 85 11.72 4.88 5.51
CA LEU A 85 10.87 5.98 5.96
C LEU A 85 11.13 7.29 5.21
N HIS A 86 12.14 7.32 4.33
CA HIS A 86 12.49 8.47 3.48
C HIS A 86 12.67 8.02 2.03
N PRO A 87 11.61 7.48 1.38
CA PRO A 87 11.68 7.04 0.00
C PRO A 87 11.88 8.20 -0.97
N ASP A 88 12.37 7.85 -2.16
CA ASP A 88 12.26 8.73 -3.33
C ASP A 88 10.80 9.09 -3.63
N ALA A 89 10.59 10.29 -4.16
CA ALA A 89 9.25 10.81 -4.47
C ALA A 89 8.46 9.92 -5.45
N GLU A 90 9.13 9.11 -6.27
CA GLU A 90 8.49 8.15 -7.18
C GLU A 90 7.80 6.99 -6.44
N ASN A 91 8.26 6.66 -5.23
CA ASN A 91 7.73 5.58 -4.40
C ASN A 91 6.64 6.08 -3.43
N ILE A 92 6.31 7.37 -3.48
CA ILE A 92 5.20 7.97 -2.74
C ILE A 92 4.01 8.10 -3.68
N PRO A 93 2.88 7.43 -3.41
CA PRO A 93 1.69 7.56 -4.22
C PRO A 93 1.22 9.02 -4.27
N LYS A 94 0.93 9.52 -5.48
CA LYS A 94 0.49 10.90 -5.66
C LYS A 94 -0.76 11.20 -4.83
N GLN A 95 -0.78 12.35 -4.18
CA GLN A 95 -2.01 12.89 -3.64
C GLN A 95 -2.89 13.36 -4.79
N PHE A 96 -4.16 12.98 -4.77
CA PHE A 96 -5.15 13.63 -5.62
C PHE A 96 -5.41 15.02 -5.06
N THR A 97 -5.28 16.05 -5.90
CA THR A 97 -5.70 17.43 -5.58
C THR A 97 -7.18 17.46 -5.22
N GLU A 98 -7.64 18.50 -4.52
CA GLU A 98 -9.06 18.66 -4.17
C GLU A 98 -9.98 18.57 -5.39
N GLU A 99 -9.57 19.16 -6.51
CA GLU A 99 -10.29 19.06 -7.79
C GLU A 99 -10.39 17.60 -8.28
N ASN A 100 -9.30 16.84 -8.19
CA ASN A 100 -9.32 15.43 -8.58
C ASN A 100 -10.16 14.57 -7.63
N ARG A 101 -10.12 14.87 -6.32
CA ARG A 101 -11.00 14.22 -5.33
C ARG A 101 -12.46 14.52 -5.63
N ALA A 102 -12.80 15.76 -5.93
CA ALA A 102 -14.17 16.17 -6.29
C ALA A 102 -14.65 15.50 -7.60
N LYS A 103 -13.79 15.40 -8.61
CA LYS A 103 -14.10 14.69 -9.86
C LYS A 103 -14.31 13.20 -9.65
N ILE A 104 -13.44 12.56 -8.85
CA ILE A 104 -13.58 11.13 -8.51
C ILE A 104 -14.88 10.91 -7.72
N GLN A 105 -15.19 11.78 -6.75
CA GLN A 105 -16.42 11.68 -5.98
C GLN A 105 -17.65 11.81 -6.87
N ALA A 106 -17.73 12.87 -7.69
CA ALA A 106 -18.86 13.08 -8.59
C ALA A 106 -19.04 11.93 -9.60
N TYR A 107 -17.92 11.35 -10.06
CA TYR A 107 -17.94 10.17 -10.91
C TYR A 107 -18.44 8.92 -10.19
N ASN A 108 -17.99 8.68 -8.96
CA ASN A 108 -18.45 7.55 -8.14
C ASN A 108 -19.94 7.69 -7.81
N ASP A 109 -20.41 8.88 -7.42
CA ASP A 109 -21.83 9.15 -7.15
C ASP A 109 -22.69 8.88 -8.41
N GLU A 110 -22.19 9.21 -9.60
CA GLU A 110 -22.86 8.91 -10.87
C GLU A 110 -22.85 7.41 -11.18
N LEU A 111 -21.77 6.70 -10.90
CA LEU A 111 -21.71 5.24 -11.05
C LEU A 111 -22.68 4.53 -10.08
N GLU A 112 -22.78 5.00 -8.83
CA GLU A 112 -23.73 4.51 -7.84
C GLU A 112 -25.17 4.75 -8.30
N ARG A 113 -25.49 5.96 -8.77
CA ARG A 113 -26.80 6.28 -9.37
C ARG A 113 -27.14 5.35 -10.53
N ARG A 114 -26.14 4.97 -11.32
CA ARG A 114 -26.29 4.05 -12.46
C ARG A 114 -26.30 2.57 -12.05
N GLY A 115 -26.13 2.24 -10.77
CA GLY A 115 -26.08 0.88 -10.25
C GLY A 115 -24.84 0.09 -10.69
N VAL A 116 -23.75 0.78 -11.08
CA VAL A 116 -22.49 0.19 -11.57
C VAL A 116 -21.40 0.25 -10.49
N ALA A 117 -21.78 0.26 -9.21
CA ALA A 117 -20.80 0.33 -8.12
C ALA A 117 -19.98 -0.96 -8.06
N CYS A 118 -18.73 -0.91 -8.52
CA CYS A 118 -17.74 -1.94 -8.25
C CYS A 118 -17.19 -1.76 -6.84
N CYS A 119 -17.39 -2.76 -5.97
CA CYS A 119 -16.62 -3.04 -4.75
C CYS A 119 -16.23 -1.82 -3.91
N VAL A 120 -17.20 -1.03 -3.44
CA VAL A 120 -16.99 -0.21 -2.25
C VAL A 120 -17.38 -1.08 -1.06
N PRO A 121 -16.52 -1.30 -0.05
CA PRO A 121 -16.97 -1.98 1.16
C PRO A 121 -18.06 -1.13 1.79
N ASP A 122 -19.26 -1.71 1.94
CA ASP A 122 -20.39 -1.08 2.61
C ASP A 122 -19.94 -0.52 3.96
N LYS A 123 -20.10 0.80 4.13
CA LYS A 123 -19.90 1.45 5.41
C LYS A 123 -20.98 0.90 6.35
N PRO A 124 -20.66 0.29 7.51
CA PRO A 124 -21.70 -0.22 8.39
C PRO A 124 -22.51 0.97 8.93
N ALA A 125 -23.80 0.97 8.64
CA ALA A 125 -24.76 1.90 9.20
C ALA A 125 -24.75 1.75 10.74
N THR A 126 -24.39 2.82 11.43
CA THR A 126 -24.50 2.88 12.89
C THR A 126 -25.95 3.19 13.23
N ALA A 127 -26.59 2.29 13.98
CA ALA A 127 -27.92 2.44 14.57
C ALA A 127 -27.86 3.31 15.84
#